data_AF-A0A135VPD6-F1
#
_entry.id   AF-A0A135VPD6-F1
#
_cell.length_a   1.000
_cell.length_b   1.000
_cell.length_c   1.000
_cell.angle_alpha   90.00
_cell.angle_beta   90.00
_cell.angle_gamma   90.00
#
_symmetry.space_group_name_H-M   'P 1'
#
loop_
_entity.id
_entity.type
_entity.pdbx_description
1 polymer ?
#
loop_
_entity_poly.entity_id
_entity_poly.type
_entity_poly.pdbx_seq_one_letter_code
_entity_poly.pdbx_strand_id
1 'polypeptide(L)'
;MVFSRQLSSQEIETLLTMQEFVRAAHAESDSHDYSHVLTVCRYAIQIAKNIEEAVDPFVTIAGALLHDIGKTNRVFAHIHGLFGGTLAEEYLDGLKIDESTRDTIARVVIRHTPTSKIPPETPEEKIVYDADTLDRLGLMGLLRGFIGKTGSMEHIMTKYMDKRKEDYEKLNFDYSRDLGDDLHRELMDFMFVLEDRLSSRMASIEHIFEKEELV
;
A
#
# COMPACT_ATOMS: atom_id res chain seq x y z
N MET A 1 5.47 -23.89 -6.73
CA MET A 1 5.08 -23.56 -5.34
C MET A 1 6.36 -23.18 -4.65
N VAL A 2 6.66 -21.91 -4.39
CA VAL A 2 7.99 -21.58 -3.86
C VAL A 2 7.95 -20.59 -2.70
N PHE A 3 7.18 -20.93 -1.66
CA PHE A 3 7.67 -20.59 -0.33
C PHE A 3 8.90 -21.47 -0.04
N SER A 4 9.91 -20.90 0.62
CA SER A 4 11.16 -21.60 0.97
C SER A 4 10.93 -22.79 1.90
N ARG A 5 9.80 -22.79 2.63
CA ARG A 5 9.37 -23.82 3.57
C ARG A 5 7.86 -23.75 3.82
N GLN A 6 7.35 -24.72 4.58
CA GLN A 6 6.00 -24.63 5.15
C GLN A 6 6.02 -23.90 6.49
N LEU A 7 4.91 -23.21 6.82
CA LEU A 7 4.70 -22.64 8.14
C LEU A 7 4.51 -23.75 9.17
N SER A 8 5.15 -23.60 10.33
CA SER A 8 4.86 -24.43 11.51
C SER A 8 3.50 -24.06 12.12
N SER A 9 2.94 -24.96 12.93
CA SER A 9 1.69 -24.68 13.66
C SER A 9 1.80 -23.44 14.56
N GLN A 10 2.97 -23.24 15.19
CA GLN A 10 3.22 -22.07 16.03
C GLN A 10 3.20 -20.78 15.22
N GLU A 11 3.82 -20.76 14.04
CA GLU A 11 3.82 -19.58 13.17
C GLU A 11 2.43 -19.26 12.64
N ILE A 12 1.62 -20.28 12.32
CA ILE A 12 0.22 -20.08 11.92
C ILE A 12 -0.55 -19.41 13.07
N GLU A 13 -0.43 -19.90 14.29
CA GLU A 13 -1.08 -19.31 15.47
C GLU A 13 -0.61 -17.87 15.73
N THR A 14 0.69 -17.61 15.57
CA THR A 14 1.26 -16.27 15.68
C THR A 14 0.69 -15.33 14.62
N LEU A 15 0.60 -15.76 13.36
CA LEU A 15 0.02 -14.95 12.28
C LEU A 15 -1.46 -14.65 12.52
N LEU A 16 -2.22 -15.61 13.05
CA LEU A 16 -3.62 -15.39 13.43
C LEU A 16 -3.75 -14.38 14.58
N THR A 17 -2.88 -14.47 15.59
CA THR A 17 -2.82 -13.50 16.69
C THR A 17 -2.48 -12.10 16.18
N MET A 18 -1.53 -12.01 15.25
CA MET A 18 -1.13 -10.76 14.60
C MET A 18 -2.26 -10.16 13.76
N GLN A 19 -2.97 -11.00 13.00
CA GLN A 19 -4.12 -10.58 12.22
C GLN A 19 -5.21 -9.95 13.12
N GLU A 20 -5.48 -10.55 14.27
CA GLU A 20 -6.43 -10.03 15.25
C GLU A 20 -5.98 -8.71 15.87
N PHE A 21 -4.70 -8.58 16.21
CA PHE A 21 -4.10 -7.32 16.66
C PHE A 21 -4.25 -6.21 15.62
N VAL A 22 -3.90 -6.49 14.36
CA VAL A 22 -3.98 -5.52 13.26
C VAL A 22 -5.42 -5.12 12.99
N ARG A 23 -6.36 -6.06 13.02
CA ARG A 23 -7.79 -5.77 12.89
C ARG A 23 -8.26 -4.77 13.95
N ALA A 24 -7.84 -4.97 15.21
CA ALA A 24 -8.18 -4.06 16.29
C ALA A 24 -7.50 -2.69 16.12
N ALA A 25 -6.22 -2.66 15.73
CA ALA A 25 -5.46 -1.43 15.56
C ALA A 25 -6.01 -0.52 14.44
N HIS A 26 -6.59 -1.12 13.39
CA HIS A 26 -7.19 -0.40 12.25
C HIS A 26 -8.69 -0.13 12.40
N ALA A 27 -9.33 -0.47 13.52
CA ALA A 27 -10.78 -0.35 13.70
C ALA A 27 -11.31 1.09 13.54
N GLU A 28 -10.49 2.10 13.85
CA GLU A 28 -10.84 3.53 13.71
C GLU A 28 -10.16 4.21 12.51
N SER A 29 -9.62 3.44 11.56
CA SER A 29 -8.93 4.01 10.38
C SER A 29 -9.91 4.41 9.28
N ASP A 30 -9.84 5.66 8.83
CA ASP A 30 -10.79 6.23 7.84
C ASP A 30 -10.63 5.65 6.42
N SER A 31 -9.38 5.49 5.95
CA SER A 31 -9.07 5.07 4.58
C SER A 31 -8.16 3.83 4.48
N HIS A 32 -7.38 3.55 5.52
CA HIS A 32 -6.49 2.38 5.58
C HIS A 32 -7.11 1.33 6.50
N ASP A 33 -8.27 0.84 6.10
CA ASP A 33 -9.03 -0.12 6.89
C ASP A 33 -8.41 -1.52 6.84
N TYR A 34 -8.90 -2.41 7.69
CA TYR A 34 -8.44 -3.79 7.74
C TYR A 34 -8.61 -4.56 6.41
N SER A 35 -9.54 -4.13 5.54
CA SER A 35 -9.77 -4.77 4.24
C SER A 35 -8.61 -4.51 3.27
N HIS A 36 -7.99 -3.32 3.32
CA HIS A 36 -6.77 -3.01 2.60
C HIS A 36 -5.62 -3.95 3.01
N VAL A 37 -5.39 -4.10 4.31
CA VAL A 37 -4.34 -5.00 4.83
C VAL A 37 -4.52 -6.43 4.31
N LEU A 38 -5.74 -6.98 4.38
CA LEU A 38 -6.01 -8.32 3.87
C LEU A 38 -5.80 -8.45 2.36
N THR A 39 -6.08 -7.39 1.60
CA THR A 39 -5.83 -7.37 0.15
C THR A 39 -4.33 -7.38 -0.14
N VAL A 40 -3.54 -6.61 0.60
CA VAL A 40 -2.07 -6.65 0.52
C VAL A 40 -1.54 -8.04 0.89
N CYS A 41 -2.03 -8.67 1.96
CA CYS A 41 -1.66 -10.04 2.30
C CYS A 41 -2.00 -11.03 1.17
N ARG A 42 -3.18 -10.89 0.54
CA ARG A 42 -3.59 -11.72 -0.59
C ARG A 42 -2.60 -11.58 -1.76
N TYR A 43 -2.27 -10.35 -2.16
CA TYR A 43 -1.32 -10.12 -3.24
C TYR A 43 0.08 -10.61 -2.87
N ALA A 44 0.56 -10.36 -1.67
CA ALA A 44 1.86 -10.84 -1.21
C ALA A 44 1.98 -12.36 -1.31
N ILE A 45 0.97 -13.11 -0.85
CA ILE A 45 0.92 -14.57 -0.97
C ILE A 45 0.86 -15.01 -2.44
N GLN A 46 0.12 -14.28 -3.27
CA GLN A 46 -0.03 -14.61 -4.69
C GLN A 46 1.28 -14.37 -5.45
N ILE A 47 1.98 -13.28 -5.20
CA ILE A 47 3.29 -12.97 -5.79
C ILE A 47 4.32 -14.01 -5.32
N ALA A 48 4.44 -14.23 -4.01
CA ALA A 48 5.38 -15.19 -3.42
C ALA A 48 5.28 -16.61 -4.03
N LYS A 49 4.08 -17.02 -4.46
CA LYS A 49 3.86 -18.35 -5.05
C LYS A 49 4.29 -18.46 -6.52
N ASN A 50 4.48 -17.35 -7.22
CA ASN A 50 4.65 -17.28 -8.67
C ASN A 50 5.94 -16.59 -9.12
N ILE A 51 6.82 -16.21 -8.19
CA ILE A 51 8.17 -15.76 -8.50
C ILE A 51 9.18 -16.91 -8.38
N GLU A 52 10.37 -16.75 -8.93
CA GLU A 52 11.43 -17.77 -8.90
C GLU A 52 12.20 -17.75 -7.57
N GLU A 53 12.28 -16.59 -6.92
CA GLU A 53 13.00 -16.39 -5.68
C GLU A 53 12.36 -17.16 -4.52
N ALA A 54 13.21 -17.86 -3.74
CA ALA A 54 12.76 -18.49 -2.51
C ALA A 54 12.52 -17.44 -1.43
N VAL A 55 11.34 -17.45 -0.83
CA VAL A 55 10.93 -16.46 0.17
C VAL A 55 10.39 -17.11 1.44
N ASP A 56 10.69 -16.52 2.60
CA ASP A 56 10.14 -17.01 3.87
C ASP A 56 8.65 -16.62 4.01
N PRO A 57 7.73 -17.61 4.13
CA PRO A 57 6.31 -17.34 4.22
C PRO A 57 5.93 -16.56 5.48
N PHE A 58 6.59 -16.82 6.61
CA PHE A 58 6.27 -16.17 7.88
C PHE A 58 6.65 -14.70 7.83
N VAL A 59 7.88 -14.40 7.37
CA VAL A 59 8.36 -13.02 7.20
C VAL A 59 7.48 -12.24 6.22
N THR A 60 7.15 -12.83 5.08
CA THR A 60 6.34 -12.18 4.03
C THR A 60 4.94 -11.84 4.54
N ILE A 61 4.25 -12.80 5.18
CA ILE A 61 2.87 -12.59 5.64
C ILE A 61 2.84 -11.66 6.86
N ALA A 62 3.78 -11.80 7.80
CA ALA A 62 3.88 -10.91 8.95
C ALA A 62 4.18 -9.46 8.52
N GLY A 63 5.12 -9.28 7.59
CA GLY A 63 5.43 -7.98 7.02
C GLY A 63 4.22 -7.34 6.32
N ALA A 64 3.47 -8.12 5.55
CA ALA A 64 2.24 -7.65 4.91
C ALA A 64 1.14 -7.27 5.92
N LEU A 65 0.95 -8.06 6.98
CA LEU A 65 -0.02 -7.75 8.05
C LEU A 65 0.34 -6.44 8.78
N LEU A 66 1.63 -6.21 9.03
CA LEU A 66 2.10 -5.07 9.82
C LEU A 66 2.46 -3.83 9.00
N HIS A 67 2.44 -3.89 7.65
CA HIS A 67 3.02 -2.85 6.80
C HIS A 67 2.50 -1.44 7.12
N ASP A 68 1.20 -1.31 7.37
CA ASP A 68 0.53 -0.03 7.60
C ASP A 68 0.26 0.25 9.09
N ILE A 69 0.84 -0.52 10.02
CA ILE A 69 0.61 -0.31 11.47
C ILE A 69 1.01 1.10 11.94
N GLY A 70 2.00 1.71 11.28
CA GLY A 70 2.40 3.09 11.53
C GLY A 70 1.36 4.15 11.16
N LYS A 71 0.36 3.82 10.33
CA LYS A 71 -0.77 4.71 9.97
C LYS A 71 -1.72 4.95 11.14
N THR A 72 -1.80 4.00 12.06
CA THR A 72 -2.69 4.07 13.23
C THR A 72 -2.34 5.26 14.15
N ASN A 73 -1.11 5.78 14.05
CA ASN A 73 -0.67 6.96 14.77
C ASN A 73 -0.82 8.23 13.91
N ARG A 74 -1.75 9.12 14.31
CA ARG A 74 -2.03 10.37 13.58
C ARG A 74 -0.84 11.33 13.49
N VAL A 75 0.08 11.30 14.45
CA VAL A 75 1.24 12.21 14.47
C VAL A 75 2.31 11.74 13.49
N PHE A 76 2.58 10.43 13.45
CA PHE A 76 3.68 9.85 12.68
C PHE A 76 3.24 9.16 11.37
N ALA A 77 1.95 9.19 11.02
CA ALA A 77 1.43 8.58 9.78
C ALA A 77 2.14 9.03 8.49
N HIS A 78 2.71 10.24 8.48
CA HIS A 78 3.48 10.77 7.34
C HIS A 78 4.81 10.02 7.10
N ILE A 79 5.35 9.34 8.11
CA ILE A 79 6.53 8.46 8.06
C ILE A 79 6.17 7.02 8.48
N HIS A 80 4.94 6.57 8.17
CA HIS A 80 4.38 5.29 8.62
C HIS A 80 5.28 4.05 8.39
N GLY A 81 6.08 3.98 7.32
CA GLY A 81 7.01 2.87 7.16
C GLY A 81 8.10 2.85 8.25
N LEU A 82 8.77 3.99 8.48
CA LEU A 82 9.81 4.11 9.52
C LEU A 82 9.24 3.89 10.92
N PHE A 83 8.15 4.59 11.26
CA PHE A 83 7.53 4.46 12.57
C PHE A 83 6.87 3.08 12.77
N GLY A 84 6.27 2.53 11.71
CA GLY A 84 5.69 1.20 11.70
C GLY A 84 6.74 0.10 11.91
N GLY A 85 7.97 0.29 11.41
CA GLY A 85 9.10 -0.60 11.72
C GLY A 85 9.36 -0.73 13.21
N THR A 86 9.45 0.40 13.92
CA THR A 86 9.62 0.42 15.39
C THR A 86 8.46 -0.26 16.11
N LEU A 87 7.22 0.03 15.70
CA LEU A 87 6.04 -0.63 16.29
C LEU A 87 6.02 -2.14 16.03
N ALA A 88 6.46 -2.56 14.84
CA ALA A 88 6.56 -3.97 14.50
C ALA A 88 7.61 -4.68 15.37
N GLU A 89 8.78 -4.07 15.59
CA GLU A 89 9.81 -4.60 16.48
C GLU A 89 9.27 -4.77 17.91
N GLU A 90 8.66 -3.74 18.48
CA GLU A 90 8.08 -3.78 19.83
C GLU A 90 7.01 -4.86 19.96
N TYR A 91 6.12 -4.96 18.98
CA TYR A 91 5.06 -5.98 18.96
C TYR A 91 5.62 -7.41 18.89
N LEU A 92 6.54 -7.65 17.97
CA LEU A 92 7.15 -8.97 17.73
C LEU A 92 8.04 -9.41 18.91
N ASP A 93 8.71 -8.48 19.58
CA ASP A 93 9.46 -8.76 20.80
C ASP A 93 8.52 -9.23 21.93
N GLY A 94 7.35 -8.60 22.06
CA GLY A 94 6.30 -9.04 22.97
C GLY A 94 5.78 -10.46 22.68
N LEU A 95 5.83 -10.90 21.42
CA LEU A 95 5.51 -12.26 20.98
C LEU A 95 6.69 -13.24 21.11
N LYS A 96 7.86 -12.78 21.57
CA LYS A 96 9.10 -13.57 21.72
C LYS A 96 9.58 -14.19 20.41
N ILE A 97 9.38 -13.49 19.29
CA ILE A 97 10.00 -13.84 18.00
C ILE A 97 11.50 -13.60 18.11
N ASP A 98 12.31 -14.48 17.50
CA ASP A 98 13.76 -14.31 17.52
C ASP A 98 14.18 -13.01 16.84
N GLU A 99 15.28 -12.43 17.33
CA GLU A 99 15.79 -11.13 16.89
C GLU A 99 16.03 -11.06 15.38
N SER A 100 16.61 -12.10 14.78
CA SER A 100 16.90 -12.10 13.34
C SER A 100 15.61 -12.04 12.50
N THR A 101 14.59 -12.82 12.87
CA THR A 101 13.30 -12.83 12.18
C THR A 101 12.56 -11.51 12.39
N ARG A 102 12.54 -11.01 13.63
CA ARG A 102 11.94 -9.71 13.97
C ARG A 102 12.52 -8.58 13.14
N ASP A 103 13.84 -8.46 13.10
CA ASP A 103 14.54 -7.39 12.38
C ASP A 103 14.27 -7.47 10.87
N THR A 104 14.14 -8.70 10.33
CA THR A 104 13.76 -8.91 8.93
C THR A 104 12.34 -8.43 8.66
N ILE A 105 11.37 -8.75 9.53
CA ILE A 105 9.97 -8.28 9.38
C ILE A 105 9.90 -6.75 9.51
N ALA A 106 10.60 -6.17 10.48
CA ALA A 106 10.65 -4.72 10.67
C ALA A 106 11.20 -4.00 9.43
N ARG A 107 12.25 -4.56 8.80
CA ARG A 107 12.76 -4.04 7.52
C ARG A 107 11.73 -4.10 6.39
N VAL A 108 10.94 -5.17 6.29
CA VAL A 108 9.84 -5.25 5.33
C VAL A 108 8.85 -4.11 5.55
N VAL A 109 8.45 -3.87 6.81
CA VAL A 109 7.57 -2.74 7.17
C VAL A 109 8.22 -1.40 6.86
N ILE A 110 9.52 -1.24 7.08
CA ILE A 110 10.22 0.03 6.78
C ILE A 110 10.25 0.29 5.26
N ARG A 111 10.50 -0.74 4.46
CA ARG A 111 10.83 -0.60 3.03
C ARG A 111 9.64 -0.82 2.08
N HIS A 112 8.45 -1.18 2.59
CA HIS A 112 7.27 -1.40 1.74
C HIS A 112 6.76 -0.13 1.02
N THR A 113 7.17 1.07 1.47
CA THR A 113 6.59 2.33 1.02
C THR A 113 7.64 3.31 0.49
N PRO A 114 7.37 4.00 -0.64
CA PRO A 114 8.29 5.01 -1.16
C PRO A 114 8.45 6.21 -0.21
N THR A 115 7.55 6.41 0.76
CA THR A 115 7.68 7.52 1.73
C THR A 115 8.86 7.35 2.66
N SER A 116 9.31 6.12 2.89
CA SER A 116 10.50 5.85 3.71
C SER A 116 11.79 6.29 3.02
N LYS A 117 11.79 6.49 1.70
CA LYS A 117 12.97 6.80 0.87
C LYS A 117 14.09 5.75 1.00
N ILE A 118 13.72 4.53 1.36
CA ILE A 118 14.61 3.38 1.46
C ILE A 118 13.99 2.30 0.56
N PRO A 119 14.61 1.95 -0.58
CA PRO A 119 14.04 0.99 -1.53
C PRO A 119 14.05 -0.44 -0.95
N PRO A 120 13.12 -1.32 -1.40
CA PRO A 120 13.16 -2.73 -1.06
C PRO A 120 14.37 -3.41 -1.73
N GLU A 121 15.05 -4.27 -1.00
CA GLU A 121 16.25 -4.99 -1.43
C GLU A 121 16.00 -6.49 -1.52
N THR A 122 15.39 -7.09 -0.48
CA THR A 122 15.13 -8.54 -0.43
C THR A 122 13.86 -8.91 -1.19
N PRO A 123 13.71 -10.19 -1.58
CA PRO A 123 12.47 -10.68 -2.18
C PRO A 123 11.22 -10.37 -1.33
N GLU A 124 11.26 -10.60 -0.01
CA GLU A 124 10.14 -10.32 0.89
C GLU A 124 9.77 -8.84 0.93
N GLU A 125 10.78 -7.95 0.98
CA GLU A 125 10.58 -6.50 0.95
C GLU A 125 9.93 -6.06 -0.37
N LYS A 126 10.39 -6.61 -1.51
CA LYS A 126 9.85 -6.33 -2.84
C LYS A 126 8.44 -6.86 -3.00
N ILE A 127 8.14 -8.04 -2.46
CA ILE A 127 6.80 -8.65 -2.51
C ILE A 127 5.79 -7.75 -1.80
N VAL A 128 6.10 -7.30 -0.58
CA VAL A 128 5.16 -6.45 0.18
C VAL A 128 5.05 -5.06 -0.45
N TYR A 129 6.15 -4.52 -0.99
CA TYR A 129 6.11 -3.28 -1.77
C TYR A 129 5.19 -3.39 -2.99
N ASP A 130 5.33 -4.45 -3.78
CA ASP A 130 4.51 -4.71 -4.96
C ASP A 130 3.06 -4.95 -4.57
N ALA A 131 2.80 -5.73 -3.52
CA ALA A 131 1.45 -6.02 -3.04
C ALA A 131 0.69 -4.77 -2.59
N ASP A 132 1.33 -3.86 -1.85
CA ASP A 132 0.75 -2.57 -1.51
C ASP A 132 0.56 -1.69 -2.76
N THR A 133 1.52 -1.71 -3.68
CA THR A 133 1.43 -0.97 -4.94
C THR A 133 0.27 -1.45 -5.80
N LEU A 134 0.04 -2.76 -5.92
CA LEU A 134 -1.08 -3.34 -6.65
C LEU A 134 -2.43 -2.89 -6.09
N ASP A 135 -2.58 -2.83 -4.77
CA ASP A 135 -3.82 -2.35 -4.16
C ASP A 135 -4.00 -0.82 -4.30
N ARG A 136 -2.92 -0.08 -4.56
CA ARG A 136 -2.97 1.35 -4.94
C ARG A 136 -3.35 1.56 -6.41
N LEU A 137 -3.20 0.55 -7.26
CA LEU A 137 -3.71 0.56 -8.63
C LEU A 137 -5.24 0.35 -8.64
N GLY A 138 -5.85 0.57 -9.81
CA GLY A 138 -7.29 0.46 -10.01
C GLY A 138 -8.12 1.54 -9.31
N LEU A 139 -9.44 1.45 -9.48
CA LEU A 139 -10.39 2.46 -8.98
C LEU A 139 -10.41 2.54 -7.44
N MET A 140 -10.36 1.39 -6.76
CA MET A 140 -10.42 1.35 -5.29
C MET A 140 -9.20 2.04 -4.66
N GLY A 141 -8.01 1.80 -5.20
CA GLY A 141 -6.78 2.47 -4.78
C GLY A 141 -6.84 3.99 -5.00
N LEU A 142 -7.39 4.42 -6.14
CA LEU A 142 -7.61 5.84 -6.45
C LEU A 142 -8.57 6.50 -5.44
N LEU A 143 -9.73 5.90 -5.18
CA LEU A 143 -10.73 6.42 -4.25
C LEU A 143 -10.21 6.47 -2.82
N ARG A 144 -9.54 5.41 -2.35
CA ARG A 144 -8.86 5.39 -1.04
C ARG A 144 -7.88 6.54 -0.88
N GLY A 145 -7.23 6.90 -1.98
CA GLY A 145 -6.37 8.06 -2.11
C GLY A 145 -7.01 9.41 -1.84
N PHE A 146 -8.29 9.56 -2.14
CA PHE A 146 -9.02 10.81 -1.98
C PHE A 146 -9.66 10.95 -0.61
N ILE A 147 -10.07 9.84 -0.01
CA ILE A 147 -10.72 9.80 1.31
C ILE A 147 -9.82 10.42 2.38
N GLY A 148 -10.40 11.24 3.26
CA GLY A 148 -9.71 11.85 4.40
C GLY A 148 -8.82 13.06 4.07
N LYS A 149 -8.71 13.48 2.79
CA LYS A 149 -7.96 14.68 2.42
C LYS A 149 -8.82 15.95 2.55
N THR A 150 -8.21 17.02 3.04
CA THR A 150 -8.85 18.34 3.20
C THR A 150 -8.10 19.41 2.41
N GLY A 151 -8.83 20.33 1.78
CA GLY A 151 -8.26 21.40 0.94
C GLY A 151 -8.93 21.51 -0.43
N SER A 152 -8.26 22.19 -1.37
CA SER A 152 -8.75 22.31 -2.75
C SER A 152 -8.85 20.94 -3.41
N MET A 153 -10.06 20.60 -3.87
CA MET A 153 -10.35 19.36 -4.57
C MET A 153 -9.43 19.17 -5.78
N GLU A 154 -9.27 20.18 -6.62
CA GLU A 154 -8.42 20.13 -7.80
C GLU A 154 -6.96 19.86 -7.42
N HIS A 155 -6.42 20.61 -6.46
CA HIS A 155 -5.04 20.40 -6.03
C HIS A 155 -4.81 19.00 -5.45
N ILE A 156 -5.76 18.51 -4.65
CA ILE A 156 -5.71 17.16 -4.08
C ILE A 156 -5.72 16.11 -5.19
N MET A 157 -6.66 16.22 -6.13
CA MET A 157 -6.85 15.24 -7.20
C MET A 157 -5.64 15.22 -8.12
N THR A 158 -5.23 16.37 -8.67
CA THR A 158 -4.09 16.45 -9.60
C THR A 158 -2.81 15.93 -8.96
N LYS A 159 -2.48 16.40 -7.75
CA LYS A 159 -1.29 15.96 -7.02
C LYS A 159 -1.31 14.45 -6.72
N TYR A 160 -2.47 13.91 -6.36
CA TYR A 160 -2.58 12.49 -6.06
C TYR A 160 -2.48 11.65 -7.33
N MET A 161 -3.21 12.02 -8.38
CA MET A 161 -3.22 11.37 -9.69
C MET A 161 -1.81 11.34 -10.29
N ASP A 162 -1.10 12.47 -10.33
CA ASP A 162 0.27 12.51 -10.87
C ASP A 162 1.22 11.55 -10.14
N LYS A 163 1.09 11.44 -8.82
CA LYS A 163 1.89 10.47 -8.04
C LYS A 163 1.58 9.02 -8.44
N ARG A 164 0.34 8.71 -8.82
CA ARG A 164 -0.11 7.35 -9.16
C ARG A 164 0.31 6.91 -10.57
N LYS A 165 0.56 7.83 -11.51
CA LYS A 165 0.96 7.52 -12.90
C LYS A 165 2.20 6.62 -12.98
N GLU A 166 3.11 6.78 -12.02
CA GLU A 166 4.37 6.03 -11.98
C GLU A 166 4.31 4.75 -11.13
N ASP A 167 3.21 4.45 -10.44
CA ASP A 167 3.18 3.33 -9.48
C ASP A 167 3.33 1.97 -10.20
N TYR A 168 2.78 1.81 -11.41
CA TYR A 168 2.91 0.57 -12.18
C TYR A 168 4.36 0.26 -12.57
N GLU A 169 5.11 1.28 -13.02
CA GLU A 169 6.53 1.15 -13.41
C GLU A 169 7.46 0.84 -12.22
N LYS A 170 6.97 0.99 -10.98
CA LYS A 170 7.73 0.71 -9.75
C LYS A 170 7.57 -0.73 -9.26
N LEU A 171 6.73 -1.54 -9.91
CA LEU A 171 6.58 -2.95 -9.58
C LEU A 171 7.90 -3.70 -9.84
N ASN A 172 8.29 -4.56 -8.91
CA ASN A 172 9.58 -5.22 -8.91
C ASN A 172 9.57 -6.51 -9.74
N PHE A 173 8.49 -7.28 -9.69
CA PHE A 173 8.39 -8.57 -10.39
C PHE A 173 7.56 -8.49 -11.68
N ASP A 174 7.93 -9.26 -12.69
CA ASP A 174 7.14 -9.42 -13.93
C ASP A 174 5.73 -9.91 -13.60
N TYR A 175 5.62 -10.89 -12.70
CA TYR A 175 4.31 -11.39 -12.26
C TYR A 175 3.46 -10.31 -11.57
N SER A 176 4.06 -9.39 -10.84
CA SER A 176 3.33 -8.24 -10.27
C SER A 176 2.83 -7.32 -11.38
N ARG A 177 3.63 -7.05 -12.42
CA ARG A 177 3.19 -6.27 -13.59
C ARG A 177 2.03 -6.93 -14.30
N ASP A 178 2.08 -8.25 -14.51
CA ASP A 178 0.99 -9.01 -15.13
C ASP A 178 -0.31 -8.89 -14.33
N LEU A 179 -0.25 -8.98 -13.00
CA LEU A 179 -1.43 -8.76 -12.14
C LEU A 179 -1.93 -7.31 -12.17
N GLY A 180 -1.01 -6.36 -12.32
CA GLY A 180 -1.30 -4.93 -12.31
C GLY A 180 -1.80 -4.37 -13.63
N ASP A 181 -1.68 -5.10 -14.75
CA ASP A 181 -1.94 -4.57 -16.10
C ASP A 181 -3.38 -4.07 -16.26
N ASP A 182 -4.37 -4.89 -15.91
CA ASP A 182 -5.79 -4.49 -15.94
C ASP A 182 -6.10 -3.37 -14.93
N LEU A 183 -5.52 -3.43 -13.73
CA LEU A 183 -5.71 -2.41 -12.69
C LEU A 183 -5.09 -1.07 -13.12
N HIS A 184 -3.98 -1.09 -13.82
CA HIS A 184 -3.30 0.10 -14.33
C HIS A 184 -4.09 0.70 -15.49
N ARG A 185 -4.56 -0.12 -16.45
CA ARG A 185 -5.46 0.34 -17.51
C ARG A 185 -6.71 1.02 -16.94
N GLU A 186 -7.38 0.34 -16.00
CA GLU A 186 -8.55 0.89 -15.31
C GLU A 186 -8.23 2.24 -14.65
N LEU A 187 -7.13 2.32 -13.89
CA LEU A 187 -6.69 3.54 -13.23
C LEU A 187 -6.49 4.69 -14.24
N MET A 188 -5.82 4.43 -15.36
CA MET A 188 -5.54 5.44 -16.38
C MET A 188 -6.83 5.93 -17.06
N ASP A 189 -7.77 5.04 -17.36
CA ASP A 189 -9.07 5.41 -17.93
C ASP A 189 -9.87 6.30 -16.98
N PHE A 190 -9.92 5.97 -15.69
CA PHE A 190 -10.60 6.80 -14.69
C PHE A 190 -9.92 8.16 -14.52
N MET A 191 -8.59 8.18 -14.47
CA MET A 191 -7.83 9.43 -14.36
C MET A 191 -8.07 10.35 -15.55
N PHE A 192 -8.11 9.80 -16.77
CA PHE A 192 -8.46 10.57 -17.97
C PHE A 192 -9.83 11.24 -17.85
N VAL A 193 -10.85 10.51 -17.39
CA VAL A 193 -12.20 11.06 -17.18
C VAL A 193 -12.18 12.18 -16.12
N LEU A 194 -11.45 12.00 -15.01
CA LEU A 194 -11.37 13.00 -13.95
C LEU A 194 -10.64 14.27 -14.42
N GLU A 195 -9.53 14.12 -15.14
CA GLU A 195 -8.76 15.23 -15.71
C GLU A 195 -9.63 16.03 -16.72
N ASP A 196 -10.31 15.34 -17.64
CA ASP A 196 -11.24 15.98 -18.59
C ASP A 196 -12.34 16.79 -17.89
N ARG A 197 -12.94 16.24 -16.82
CA ARG A 197 -14.01 16.90 -16.07
C ARG A 197 -13.52 18.09 -15.26
N LEU A 198 -12.31 18.02 -14.70
CA LEU A 198 -11.69 19.14 -14.00
C LEU A 198 -11.40 20.30 -14.97
N SER A 199 -10.77 20.01 -16.13
CA SER A 199 -10.45 21.03 -17.13
C SER A 199 -11.70 21.65 -17.76
N SER A 200 -12.67 20.82 -18.14
CA SER A 200 -13.93 21.29 -18.75
C SER A 200 -14.74 22.17 -17.81
N ARG A 201 -14.70 21.89 -16.50
CA ARG A 201 -15.39 22.71 -15.50
C ARG A 201 -14.85 24.14 -15.49
N MET A 202 -13.52 24.32 -15.47
CA MET A 202 -12.92 25.65 -15.48
C MET A 202 -13.22 26.40 -16.79
N ALA A 203 -13.01 25.75 -17.94
CA ALA A 203 -13.27 26.35 -19.24
C ALA A 203 -14.73 26.81 -19.40
N SER A 204 -15.68 26.02 -18.87
CA SER A 204 -17.11 26.40 -18.90
C SER A 204 -17.42 27.64 -18.07
N ILE A 205 -16.74 27.83 -16.95
CA ILE A 205 -16.91 28.99 -16.07
C ILE A 205 -16.28 30.21 -16.73
N GLU A 206 -15.05 30.10 -17.21
CA GLU A 206 -14.34 31.18 -17.91
C GLU A 206 -15.15 31.69 -19.12
N HIS A 207 -15.68 30.76 -19.92
CA HIS A 207 -16.52 31.10 -21.07
C HIS A 207 -17.80 31.87 -20.68
N ILE A 208 -18.45 31.51 -19.57
CA ILE A 208 -19.63 32.26 -19.08
C ILE A 208 -19.23 33.68 -18.70
N PHE A 209 -18.11 33.85 -17.99
CA PHE A 209 -17.68 35.17 -17.54
C PHE A 209 -17.30 36.08 -18.72
N GLU A 210 -16.61 35.55 -19.74
CA GLU A 210 -16.31 36.26 -20.98
C GLU A 210 -17.60 36.68 -21.72
N LYS A 211 -18.57 35.76 -21.84
CA LYS A 211 -19.85 36.02 -22.52
C LYS A 211 -20.70 37.08 -21.83
N GLU A 212 -20.65 37.13 -20.50
CA GLU A 212 -21.41 38.08 -19.69
C GLU A 212 -20.63 39.38 -19.42
N GLU A 213 -19.47 39.59 -20.06
CA GLU A 213 -18.61 40.77 -19.92
C GLU A 213 -18.17 41.05 -18.46
N LEU A 214 -17.93 39.98 -17.69
CA LEU A 214 -17.54 40.05 -16.27
C LEU A 214 -16.02 40.03 -16.03
N VAL A 215 -15.22 39.89 -17.09
CA VAL A 215 -13.75 39.96 -17.11
C VAL A 215 -13.27 40.81 -18.28
#